data_AF-A0A1Q9UP52-F1
#
_entry.id   AF-A0A1Q9UP52-F1
#
_cell.length_a   1.000
_cell.length_b   1.000
_cell.length_c   1.000
_cell.angle_alpha   90.00
_cell.angle_beta   90.00
_cell.angle_gamma   90.00
#
_symmetry.space_group_name_H-M   'P 1'
#
loop_
_entity.id
_entity.type
_entity.pdbx_description
1 polymer ?
#
loop_
_entity_poly.entity_id
_entity_poly.type
_entity_poly.pdbx_seq_one_letter_code
_entity_poly.pdbx_strand_id
1 'polypeptide(L)'
;MRFAVPYGKGVLQVLDVETGEVLSNPECDPPTPTQFVTSPGREWGVLDSMRIDANGEVECVGGGEGERRVILHAITDSGRAFGVAHQGANETRFVDLPPSGEPVVSDLAEGARLPIGVMDGDIAIHWDPEDAILTANQIKE
;
A
#
# COMPACT_ATOMS: atom_id res chain seq x y z
N MET A 1 9.60 -1.01 15.97
CA MET A 1 9.55 -0.20 14.72
C MET A 1 9.94 -1.13 13.58
N ARG A 2 9.14 -1.26 12.52
CA ARG A 2 9.32 -2.26 11.45
C ARG A 2 9.76 -1.59 10.14
N PHE A 3 10.59 -2.24 9.35
CA PHE A 3 11.03 -1.76 8.04
C PHE A 3 11.33 -2.94 7.11
N ALA A 4 11.23 -2.72 5.81
CA ALA A 4 11.62 -3.69 4.79
C ALA A 4 12.88 -3.20 4.07
N VAL A 5 13.81 -4.12 3.80
CA VAL A 5 15.09 -3.82 3.12
C VAL A 5 15.37 -4.84 2.00
N PRO A 6 15.93 -4.42 0.86
CA PRO A 6 16.35 -5.34 -0.19
C PRO A 6 17.67 -6.05 0.17
N TYR A 7 17.71 -7.39 0.04
CA TYR A 7 18.91 -8.21 0.23
C TYR A 7 19.23 -9.04 -1.03
N GLY A 8 20.48 -8.96 -1.53
CA GLY A 8 20.97 -9.81 -2.63
C GLY A 8 20.23 -9.60 -3.97
N LYS A 9 20.01 -10.67 -4.75
CA LYS A 9 19.10 -10.65 -5.92
C LYS A 9 17.67 -10.38 -5.42
N GLY A 10 17.35 -9.11 -5.16
CA GLY A 10 16.00 -8.55 -4.99
C GLY A 10 15.06 -9.29 -4.03
N VAL A 11 15.54 -9.81 -2.91
CA VAL A 11 14.66 -10.42 -1.90
C VAL A 11 14.31 -9.38 -0.84
N LEU A 12 13.03 -9.24 -0.52
CA LEU A 12 12.53 -8.39 0.56
C LEU A 12 12.40 -9.21 1.84
N GLN A 13 12.79 -8.62 2.97
CA GLN A 13 12.62 -9.22 4.30
C GLN A 13 11.94 -8.23 5.24
N VAL A 14 11.00 -8.71 6.05
CA VAL A 14 10.46 -7.97 7.19
C VAL A 14 11.17 -8.46 8.43
N LEU A 15 11.72 -7.52 9.19
CA LEU A 15 12.57 -7.78 10.34
C LEU A 15 11.99 -7.13 11.59
N ASP A 16 12.15 -7.80 12.73
CA ASP A 16 12.08 -7.13 14.02
C ASP A 16 13.39 -6.36 14.26
N VAL A 17 13.30 -5.06 14.54
CA VAL A 17 14.49 -4.20 14.72
C VAL A 17 15.24 -4.46 16.02
N GLU A 18 14.55 -4.90 17.06
CA GLU A 18 15.13 -5.09 18.38
C GLU A 18 15.92 -6.39 18.45
N THR A 19 15.37 -7.45 17.85
CA THR A 19 15.98 -8.79 17.89
C THR A 19 16.78 -9.11 16.63
N GLY A 20 16.51 -8.44 15.51
CA GLY A 20 17.04 -8.79 14.19
C GLY A 20 16.42 -10.06 13.60
N GLU A 21 15.35 -10.57 14.22
CA GLU A 21 14.63 -11.75 13.75
C GLU A 21 13.91 -11.46 12.43
N VAL A 22 14.00 -12.42 11.49
CA VAL A 22 13.23 -12.38 10.25
C VAL A 22 11.81 -12.82 10.55
N LEU A 23 10.86 -11.87 10.45
CA LEU A 23 9.44 -12.13 10.63
C LEU A 23 8.83 -12.76 9.37
N SER A 24 9.25 -12.28 8.19
CA SER A 24 8.78 -12.82 6.91
C SER A 24 9.73 -12.53 5.75
N ASN A 25 9.62 -13.34 4.68
CA ASN A 25 10.36 -13.22 3.42
C ASN A 25 9.36 -13.21 2.25
N PRO A 26 8.64 -12.11 2.00
CA PRO A 26 7.62 -12.06 0.97
C PRO A 26 8.19 -12.19 -0.45
N GLU A 27 7.47 -12.93 -1.30
CA GLU A 27 7.75 -13.09 -2.73
C GLU A 27 6.77 -12.25 -3.56
N CYS A 28 6.73 -10.93 -3.32
CA CYS A 28 5.91 -10.01 -4.10
C CYS A 28 6.70 -9.36 -5.26
N ASP A 29 6.05 -9.16 -6.42
CA ASP A 29 6.67 -8.64 -7.64
C ASP A 29 6.34 -7.14 -7.86
N PRO A 30 7.26 -6.25 -8.32
CA PRO A 30 8.73 -6.32 -8.28
C PRO A 30 9.37 -5.44 -7.17
N PRO A 31 10.60 -5.77 -6.74
CA PRO A 31 11.15 -5.44 -5.41
C PRO A 31 11.92 -4.11 -5.38
N THR A 32 11.37 -3.04 -5.96
CA THR A 32 11.95 -1.69 -5.83
C THR A 32 11.11 -0.87 -4.86
N PRO A 33 11.35 -0.99 -3.54
CA PRO A 33 10.58 -0.24 -2.55
C PRO A 33 10.83 1.25 -2.75
N THR A 34 9.77 1.99 -3.10
CA THR A 34 9.80 3.44 -3.24
C THR A 34 9.56 4.11 -1.89
N GLN A 35 8.46 3.76 -1.21
CA GLN A 35 8.04 4.38 0.03
C GLN A 35 7.25 3.40 0.90
N PHE A 36 7.63 3.30 2.18
CA PHE A 36 6.83 2.62 3.21
C PHE A 36 5.86 3.62 3.82
N VAL A 37 4.57 3.31 3.83
CA VAL A 37 3.52 4.12 4.45
C VAL A 37 2.95 3.34 5.62
N THR A 38 2.82 3.99 6.78
CA THR A 38 2.31 3.38 8.00
C THR A 38 0.99 4.01 8.40
N SER A 39 0.08 3.21 8.94
CA SER A 39 -1.17 3.71 9.52
C SER A 39 -0.90 4.60 10.75
N PRO A 40 -1.82 5.50 11.15
CA PRO A 40 -1.64 6.38 12.31
C PRO A 40 -1.31 5.63 13.61
N GLY A 41 -2.03 4.55 13.92
CA GLY A 41 -1.81 3.66 15.05
C GLY A 41 -0.61 2.73 14.92
N ARG A 42 0.02 2.67 13.73
CA ARG A 42 1.25 1.92 13.44
C ARG A 42 1.16 0.40 13.54
N GLU A 43 -0.05 -0.13 13.60
CA GLU A 43 -0.31 -1.57 13.54
C GLU A 43 -0.28 -2.09 12.10
N TRP A 44 -0.40 -1.21 11.11
CA TRP A 44 -0.39 -1.58 9.70
C TRP A 44 0.57 -0.74 8.86
N GLY A 45 1.08 -1.32 7.79
CA GLY A 45 1.89 -0.62 6.79
C GLY A 45 1.67 -1.17 5.38
N VAL A 46 2.01 -0.35 4.39
CA VAL A 46 2.04 -0.75 2.98
C VAL A 46 3.37 -0.42 2.34
N LEU A 47 3.78 -1.28 1.41
CA LEU A 47 4.98 -1.13 0.61
C LEU A 47 4.76 -1.70 -0.79
N ASP A 48 4.61 -0.84 -1.80
CA ASP A 48 4.23 -1.26 -3.16
C ASP A 48 2.99 -2.19 -3.11
N SER A 49 3.07 -3.42 -3.61
CA SER A 49 1.98 -4.40 -3.57
C SER A 49 1.75 -5.09 -2.21
N MET A 50 2.56 -4.77 -1.18
CA MET A 50 2.49 -5.42 0.13
C MET A 50 1.59 -4.67 1.11
N ARG A 51 0.71 -5.41 1.78
CA ARG A 51 0.10 -5.03 3.06
C ARG A 51 0.78 -5.81 4.18
N ILE A 52 1.20 -5.11 5.23
CA ILE A 52 2.01 -5.66 6.33
C ILE A 52 1.32 -5.36 7.65
N ASP A 53 1.12 -6.38 8.47
CA ASP A 53 0.46 -6.27 9.77
C ASP A 53 1.45 -6.04 10.93
N ALA A 54 0.93 -6.02 12.16
CA ALA A 54 1.69 -5.84 13.37
C ALA A 54 2.61 -7.02 13.71
N ASN A 55 2.29 -8.21 13.25
CA ASN A 55 3.11 -9.40 13.47
C ASN A 55 4.21 -9.55 12.41
N GLY A 56 4.21 -8.69 11.39
CA GLY A 56 5.12 -8.78 10.25
C GLY A 56 4.66 -9.80 9.21
N GLU A 57 3.41 -10.25 9.29
CA GLU A 57 2.76 -11.02 8.24
C GLU A 57 2.53 -10.13 7.02
N VAL A 58 2.77 -10.68 5.83
CA VAL A 58 2.71 -9.94 4.57
C VAL A 58 1.71 -10.57 3.64
N GLU A 59 0.84 -9.74 3.11
CA GLU A 59 -0.06 -10.08 2.01
C GLU A 59 0.41 -9.36 0.74
N CYS A 60 0.73 -10.14 -0.30
CA CYS A 60 1.01 -9.62 -1.64
C CYS A 60 -0.32 -9.45 -2.39
N VAL A 61 -0.56 -8.27 -2.96
CA VAL A 61 -1.76 -7.99 -3.75
C VAL A 61 -1.38 -7.70 -5.19
N GLY A 62 -1.86 -8.50 -6.13
CA GLY A 62 -1.53 -8.35 -7.55
C GLY A 62 -0.05 -8.60 -7.86
N GLY A 63 0.33 -8.31 -9.11
CA GLY A 63 1.71 -8.50 -9.59
C GLY A 63 2.10 -9.95 -9.88
N GLY A 64 1.22 -10.94 -9.65
CA GLY A 64 1.42 -12.30 -10.11
C GLY A 64 1.35 -12.44 -11.64
N GLU A 65 1.70 -13.62 -12.14
CA GLU A 65 1.63 -13.93 -13.58
C GLU A 65 0.19 -13.78 -14.10
N GLY A 66 -0.03 -12.84 -15.02
CA GLY A 66 -1.36 -12.53 -15.57
C GLY A 66 -2.20 -11.56 -14.74
N GLU A 67 -1.67 -11.08 -13.61
CA GLU A 67 -2.34 -10.09 -12.76
C GLU A 67 -1.90 -8.66 -13.10
N ARG A 68 -2.69 -7.67 -12.66
CA ARG A 68 -2.30 -6.27 -12.75
C ARG A 68 -1.24 -5.98 -11.70
N ARG A 69 -0.27 -5.13 -12.03
CA ARG A 69 0.66 -4.60 -11.02
C ARG A 69 -0.11 -3.63 -10.12
N VAL A 70 -0.04 -3.85 -8.81
CA VAL A 70 -0.68 -2.98 -7.81
C VAL A 70 0.38 -2.23 -7.02
N ILE A 71 0.11 -0.95 -6.73
CA ILE A 71 0.91 -0.11 -5.85
C ILE A 71 -0.03 0.48 -4.79
N LEU A 72 0.15 0.10 -3.53
CA LEU A 72 -0.58 0.64 -2.39
C LEU A 72 0.11 1.91 -1.88
N HIS A 73 -0.70 2.92 -1.59
CA HIS A 73 -0.25 4.26 -1.21
C HIS A 73 -0.70 4.68 0.18
N ALA A 74 -1.73 4.04 0.72
CA ALA A 74 -2.37 4.47 1.96
C ALA A 74 -2.95 3.26 2.71
N ILE A 75 -2.96 3.30 4.04
CA ILE A 75 -3.54 2.25 4.88
C ILE A 75 -4.11 2.82 6.18
N THR A 76 -5.23 2.27 6.63
CA THR A 76 -5.95 2.61 7.86
C THR A 76 -5.53 1.71 9.03
N ASP A 77 -5.93 2.07 10.24
CA ASP A 77 -5.65 1.26 11.45
C ASP A 77 -6.45 -0.05 11.51
N SER A 78 -7.50 -0.19 10.70
CA SER A 78 -8.23 -1.45 10.51
C SER A 78 -7.58 -2.37 9.46
N GLY A 79 -6.52 -1.92 8.78
CA GLY A 79 -5.83 -2.67 7.74
C GLY A 79 -6.43 -2.51 6.34
N ARG A 80 -7.47 -1.67 6.16
CA ARG A 80 -7.96 -1.32 4.81
C ARG A 80 -6.92 -0.46 4.10
N ALA A 81 -6.54 -0.85 2.88
CA ALA A 81 -5.50 -0.17 2.10
C ALA A 81 -6.04 0.36 0.76
N PHE A 82 -5.38 1.38 0.23
CA PHE A 82 -5.77 2.04 -1.01
C PHE A 82 -4.58 2.24 -1.92
N GLY A 83 -4.80 2.14 -3.22
CA GLY A 83 -3.72 2.22 -4.19
C GLY A 83 -4.21 2.30 -5.62
N VAL A 84 -3.34 1.83 -6.51
CA VAL A 84 -3.60 1.73 -7.95
C VAL A 84 -3.27 0.37 -8.50
N ALA A 85 -4.01 -0.02 -9.53
CA ALA A 85 -3.65 -1.11 -10.42
C ALA A 85 -3.29 -0.54 -11.80
N HIS A 86 -2.12 -0.92 -12.32
CA HIS A 86 -1.68 -0.57 -13.67
C HIS A 86 -1.97 -1.71 -14.64
N GLN A 87 -2.64 -1.40 -15.75
CA GLN A 87 -2.80 -2.31 -16.89
C GLN A 87 -2.32 -1.64 -18.18
N GLY A 88 -1.09 -1.92 -18.58
CA GLY A 88 -0.45 -1.23 -19.71
C GLY A 88 -0.10 0.24 -19.38
N ALA A 89 0.37 0.99 -20.39
CA ALA A 89 0.98 2.30 -20.17
C ALA A 89 0.03 3.41 -19.71
N ASN A 90 -1.29 3.26 -19.92
CA ASN A 90 -2.25 4.36 -19.78
C ASN A 90 -3.48 4.05 -18.89
N GLU A 91 -3.63 2.83 -18.37
CA GLU A 91 -4.75 2.53 -17.47
C GLU A 91 -4.28 2.45 -16.02
N THR A 92 -4.74 3.42 -15.24
CA THR A 92 -4.59 3.46 -13.78
C THR A 92 -5.98 3.35 -13.19
N ARG A 93 -6.27 2.24 -12.50
CA ARG A 93 -7.52 2.00 -11.78
C ARG A 93 -7.29 2.17 -10.29
N PHE A 94 -8.28 2.69 -9.57
CA PHE A 94 -8.28 2.73 -8.12
C PHE A 94 -8.39 1.32 -7.55
N VAL A 95 -7.66 1.05 -6.46
CA VAL A 95 -7.74 -0.18 -5.69
C VAL A 95 -8.18 0.17 -4.27
N ASP A 96 -9.23 -0.50 -3.82
CA ASP A 96 -9.71 -0.52 -2.43
C ASP A 96 -9.56 -1.95 -1.90
N LEU A 97 -8.60 -2.15 -1.01
CA LEU A 97 -8.29 -3.43 -0.39
C LEU A 97 -8.92 -3.46 1.01
N PRO A 98 -10.07 -4.14 1.20
CA PRO A 98 -10.69 -4.25 2.52
C PRO A 98 -9.81 -5.06 3.49
N PRO A 99 -9.99 -4.93 4.82
CA PRO A 99 -9.25 -5.74 5.81
C PRO A 99 -9.42 -7.25 5.61
N SER A 100 -10.53 -7.65 4.99
CA SER A 100 -10.84 -9.03 4.64
C SER A 100 -11.63 -9.07 3.34
N GLY A 101 -11.40 -10.09 2.52
CA GLY A 101 -12.04 -10.27 1.23
C GLY A 101 -11.17 -9.77 0.06
N GLU A 102 -11.77 -9.79 -1.13
CA GLU A 102 -11.07 -9.46 -2.38
C GLU A 102 -10.93 -7.95 -2.59
N PRO A 103 -9.84 -7.49 -3.23
CA PRO A 103 -9.69 -6.10 -3.63
C PRO A 103 -10.80 -5.68 -4.62
N VAL A 104 -11.32 -4.47 -4.43
CA VAL A 104 -12.23 -3.84 -5.38
C VAL A 104 -11.43 -2.90 -6.28
N VAL A 105 -11.60 -3.06 -7.60
CA VAL A 105 -10.93 -2.24 -8.61
C VAL A 105 -11.96 -1.43 -9.38
N SER A 106 -11.78 -0.11 -9.45
CA SER A 106 -12.72 0.80 -10.10
C SER A 106 -12.04 1.97 -10.80
N ASP A 107 -12.79 2.69 -11.63
CA ASP A 107 -12.35 3.98 -12.14
C ASP A 107 -12.35 5.04 -11.03
N LEU A 108 -11.33 5.91 -11.05
CA LEU A 108 -11.40 7.15 -10.29
C LEU A 108 -12.51 8.04 -10.86
N ALA A 109 -13.25 8.71 -9.98
CA ALA A 109 -14.17 9.75 -10.40
C ALA A 109 -13.39 10.85 -11.16
N GLU A 110 -14.05 11.52 -12.11
CA GLU A 110 -13.43 12.61 -12.86
C GLU A 110 -12.92 13.71 -11.91
N GLY A 111 -11.64 14.07 -12.03
CA GLY A 111 -10.96 15.03 -11.15
C GLY A 111 -10.50 14.49 -9.79
N ALA A 112 -10.81 13.23 -9.45
CA ALA A 112 -10.29 12.60 -8.23
C ALA A 112 -8.81 12.25 -8.41
N ARG A 113 -8.02 12.59 -7.39
CA ARG A 113 -6.61 12.17 -7.27
C ARG A 113 -6.52 10.93 -6.40
N LEU A 114 -5.39 10.24 -6.42
CA LEU A 114 -5.16 9.09 -5.56
C LEU A 114 -4.78 9.53 -4.15
N PRO A 115 -5.19 8.78 -3.12
CA PRO A 115 -4.72 9.05 -1.79
C PRO A 115 -3.23 8.71 -1.69
N ILE A 116 -2.43 9.64 -1.18
CA ILE A 116 -1.00 9.48 -0.89
C ILE A 116 -0.73 9.11 0.59
N GLY A 117 -1.78 9.03 1.40
CA GLY A 117 -1.72 8.68 2.81
C GLY A 117 -3.09 8.73 3.49
N VAL A 118 -3.16 8.29 4.74
CA VAL A 118 -4.34 8.40 5.63
C VAL A 118 -3.96 9.13 6.90
N MET A 119 -4.83 10.02 7.39
CA MET A 119 -4.71 10.64 8.72
C MET A 119 -5.68 10.01 9.73
N ASP A 120 -5.38 10.21 11.01
CA ASP A 120 -6.24 9.87 12.14
C ASP A 120 -7.68 10.39 11.92
N GLY A 121 -8.68 9.52 12.13
CA GLY A 121 -10.10 9.78 11.80
C GLY A 121 -10.56 9.41 10.38
N ASP A 122 -9.90 8.45 9.73
CA ASP A 122 -10.26 7.90 8.41
C ASP A 122 -10.26 8.92 7.27
N ILE A 123 -9.31 9.86 7.28
CA ILE A 123 -9.21 10.87 6.22
C ILE A 123 -8.15 10.46 5.21
N ALA A 124 -8.57 10.15 3.99
CA ALA A 124 -7.67 9.95 2.85
C ALA A 124 -7.10 11.31 2.42
N ILE A 125 -5.76 11.43 2.40
CA ILE A 125 -5.07 12.61 1.86
C ILE A 125 -4.75 12.36 0.41
N HIS A 126 -5.12 13.29 -0.46
CA HIS A 126 -4.76 13.31 -1.86
C HIS A 126 -3.87 14.52 -2.13
N TRP A 127 -2.85 14.36 -2.97
CA TRP A 127 -1.94 15.44 -3.35
C TRP A 127 -1.94 15.59 -4.87
N ASP A 128 -2.16 16.81 -5.34
CA ASP A 128 -1.95 17.22 -6.73
C ASP A 128 -0.63 17.99 -6.84
N PRO A 129 0.40 17.45 -7.50
CA PRO A 129 1.69 18.14 -7.64
C PRO A 129 1.67 19.22 -8.72
N GLU A 130 0.72 19.19 -9.66
CA GLU A 130 0.63 20.19 -10.74
C GLU A 130 0.02 21.48 -10.21
N ASP A 131 -1.04 21.37 -9.41
CA ASP A 131 -1.75 22.52 -8.84
C ASP A 131 -1.36 22.84 -7.38
N ALA A 132 -0.49 22.03 -6.78
CA ALA A 132 -0.10 22.09 -5.36
C ALA A 132 -1.30 22.05 -4.40
N ILE A 133 -2.34 21.28 -4.75
CA ILE A 133 -3.57 21.15 -3.97
C ILE A 133 -3.50 19.88 -3.11
N LEU A 134 -3.73 20.06 -1.80
CA LEU A 134 -4.00 18.96 -0.86
C LEU A 134 -5.52 18.85 -0.69
N THR A 135 -6.11 17.72 -1.07
CA THR A 135 -7.52 17.43 -0.77
C THR A 135 -7.63 16.28 0.21
N ALA A 136 -8.68 16.30 1.04
CA ALA A 136 -8.91 15.29 2.04
C ALA A 136 -10.37 14.84 1.99
N ASN A 137 -10.59 13.53 1.93
CA ASN A 137 -11.92 12.94 1.91
C ASN A 137 -12.07 12.02 3.11
N GLN A 138 -13.24 12.02 3.74
CA GLN A 138 -13.54 11.01 4.75
C GLN A 138 -13.79 9.66 4.08
N ILE A 139 -13.03 8.65 4.49
CA ILE A 139 -13.22 7.25 4.15
C ILE A 139 -14.30 6.75 5.09
N LYS A 140 -15.43 6.30 4.54
CA LYS A 140 -16.45 5.61 5.34
C LYS A 140 -16.00 4.17 5.54
N GLU A 141 -15.83 3.76 6.79
CA GLU A 141 -15.75 2.36 7.19
C GLU A 141 -17.03 1.59 6.86
#